data_AF-A0A9P1AIB5-F1
#
_entry.id   AF-A0A9P1AIB5-F1
#
_cell.length_a   1.000
_cell.length_b   1.000
_cell.length_c   1.000
_cell.angle_alpha   90.00
_cell.angle_beta   90.00
_cell.angle_gamma   90.00
#
_symmetry.space_group_name_H-M   'P 1'
#
loop_
_entity.id
_entity.type
_entity.pdbx_description
1 polymer ?
#
loop_
_entity_poly.entity_id
_entity_poly.type
_entity_poly.pdbx_seq_one_letter_code
_entity_poly.pdbx_strand_id
1 'polypeptide(L)'
;MSLIINFPLLLLLIPLVRSNTVGELDFTDHTLGSPIINRSSYFKQDFRLGYKLKLFCEASGNPRPRIVWYHRGIEVNPDHNRTIRYSIHGTTTSSHLDVDPTSIGDKGEYECVATNSKGSQVKKFLTEYQY
;
A
#
# COMPACT_ATOMS: atom_id res chain seq x y z
N MET A 1 43.73 -59.42 28.42
CA MET A 1 43.08 -58.23 29.00
C MET A 1 42.03 -57.76 28.03
N SER A 2 40.78 -57.78 28.50
CA SER A 2 39.54 -57.09 28.11
C SER A 2 39.55 -56.28 26.79
N LEU A 3 38.53 -56.33 25.93
CA LEU A 3 37.14 -55.96 26.26
C LEU A 3 36.12 -56.58 25.28
N ILE A 4 35.13 -57.26 25.85
CA ILE A 4 33.77 -57.36 25.30
C ILE A 4 33.04 -56.09 25.73
N ILE A 5 32.49 -55.32 24.79
CA ILE A 5 31.39 -54.38 25.04
C ILE A 5 30.47 -54.45 23.80
N ASN A 6 29.50 -55.37 23.77
CA ASN A 6 28.09 -55.13 24.06
C ASN A 6 27.50 -53.88 23.37
N PHE A 7 26.83 -54.10 22.23
CA PHE A 7 25.88 -53.18 21.62
C PHE A 7 24.63 -53.09 22.52
N PRO A 8 24.24 -51.91 23.03
CA PRO A 8 22.92 -51.78 23.64
C PRO A 8 21.93 -51.34 22.56
N LEU A 9 20.99 -52.23 22.24
CA LEU A 9 19.72 -51.88 21.65
C LEU A 9 18.94 -51.06 22.70
N LEU A 10 18.98 -49.73 22.62
CA LEU A 10 18.09 -48.86 23.39
C LEU A 10 17.26 -48.02 22.42
N LEU A 11 16.18 -48.66 21.95
CA LEU A 11 15.00 -47.98 21.45
C LEU A 11 14.32 -47.28 22.62
N LEU A 12 14.60 -46.00 22.85
CA LEU A 12 13.75 -45.15 23.68
C LEU A 12 13.62 -43.73 23.11
N LEU A 13 12.46 -43.52 22.48
CA LEU A 13 11.66 -42.30 22.46
C LEU A 13 12.29 -41.05 21.82
N ILE A 14 12.23 -41.00 20.49
CA ILE A 14 12.13 -39.72 19.77
C ILE A 14 10.88 -39.02 20.31
N PRO A 15 10.96 -37.80 20.89
CA PRO A 15 9.74 -37.08 21.19
C PRO A 15 9.07 -36.77 19.86
N LEU A 16 7.85 -37.29 19.67
CA LEU A 16 6.95 -36.83 18.62
C LEU A 16 6.60 -35.37 18.97
N VAL A 17 7.40 -34.41 18.52
CA VAL A 17 7.04 -33.01 18.64
C VAL A 17 5.90 -32.76 17.67
N ARG A 18 4.67 -32.97 18.14
CA ARG A 18 3.51 -32.27 17.59
C ARG A 18 3.65 -30.83 18.05
N SER A 19 4.25 -30.00 17.21
CA SER A 19 4.06 -28.55 17.34
C SER A 19 2.61 -28.26 16.95
N ASN A 20 1.73 -28.30 17.95
CA ASN A 20 0.35 -27.87 17.87
C ASN A 20 0.19 -26.69 18.83
N THR A 21 0.80 -25.56 18.46
CA THR A 21 0.35 -24.24 18.92
C THR A 21 0.56 -23.30 17.75
N VAL A 22 -0.57 -22.84 17.21
CA VAL A 22 -0.78 -21.72 16.30
C VAL A 22 0.50 -21.21 15.66
N GLY A 23 0.68 -21.48 14.37
CA GLY A 23 1.78 -20.94 13.57
C GLY A 23 2.04 -19.52 14.03
N GLU A 24 3.27 -19.31 14.53
CA GLU A 24 3.78 -18.01 14.88
C GLU A 24 3.24 -17.03 13.85
N LEU A 25 2.38 -16.10 14.29
CA LEU A 25 2.00 -15.02 13.42
C LEU A 25 3.33 -14.36 13.10
N ASP A 26 3.82 -14.65 11.91
CA ASP A 26 5.08 -14.17 11.39
C ASP A 26 4.85 -12.68 11.12
N PHE A 27 4.80 -11.89 12.19
CA PHE A 27 4.86 -10.44 12.20
C PHE A 27 6.30 -10.06 11.82
N THR A 28 6.73 -10.48 10.63
CA THR A 28 7.86 -9.85 9.98
C THR A 28 7.45 -8.40 9.77
N ASP A 29 8.13 -7.52 10.51
CA ASP A 29 7.99 -6.07 10.57
C ASP A 29 7.50 -5.46 9.25
N HIS A 30 6.39 -4.72 9.29
CA HIS A 30 5.80 -4.00 8.15
C HIS A 30 6.71 -2.86 7.58
N THR A 31 8.03 -2.91 7.79
CA THR A 31 9.01 -1.96 7.24
C THR A 31 10.26 -2.73 6.79
N LEU A 32 10.74 -2.63 5.53
CA LEU A 32 11.73 -1.61 5.12
C LEU A 32 12.03 -1.65 3.60
N GLY A 33 11.00 -1.83 2.77
CA GLY A 33 11.17 -2.04 1.32
C GLY A 33 10.39 -1.05 0.45
N SER A 34 9.61 -1.58 -0.47
CA SER A 34 8.84 -0.81 -1.44
C SER A 34 7.63 -0.09 -0.80
N PRO A 35 7.04 0.89 -1.49
CA PRO A 35 5.86 1.60 -0.99
C PRO A 35 4.65 0.69 -0.87
N ILE A 36 3.85 0.89 0.18
CA ILE A 36 2.57 0.24 0.40
C ILE A 36 1.52 1.31 0.69
N ILE A 37 0.51 1.40 -0.17
CA ILE A 37 -0.68 2.23 -0.05
C ILE A 37 -1.61 1.55 0.96
N ASN A 38 -1.60 2.05 2.18
CA ASN A 38 -2.34 1.49 3.32
C ASN A 38 -3.77 2.07 3.42
N ARG A 39 -4.00 3.28 2.91
CA ARG A 39 -5.32 3.94 2.86
C ARG A 39 -5.49 4.73 1.57
N SER A 40 -6.72 4.78 1.06
CA SER A 40 -7.06 5.57 -0.13
C SER A 40 -8.56 5.84 -0.20
N SER A 41 -8.99 6.69 -1.13
CA SER A 41 -10.39 6.73 -1.57
C SER A 41 -10.86 5.37 -2.11
N TYR A 42 -12.18 5.20 -2.21
CA TYR A 42 -12.77 4.03 -2.87
C TYR A 42 -12.51 4.05 -4.37
N PHE A 43 -12.55 2.87 -4.99
CA PHE A 43 -12.31 2.73 -6.42
C PHE A 43 -13.25 3.62 -7.26
N LYS A 44 -14.55 3.68 -6.94
CA LYS A 44 -15.50 4.49 -7.70
C LYS A 44 -15.86 5.77 -6.94
N GLN A 45 -15.63 6.93 -7.54
CA GLN A 45 -16.02 8.24 -7.01
C GLN A 45 -16.93 9.00 -7.96
N ASP A 46 -18.15 9.27 -7.51
CA ASP A 46 -19.09 10.09 -8.25
C ASP A 46 -18.94 11.58 -7.88
N PHE A 47 -19.11 12.49 -8.85
CA PHE A 47 -19.10 13.94 -8.63
C PHE A 47 -20.26 14.63 -9.35
N ARG A 48 -20.54 15.88 -8.97
CA ARG A 48 -21.50 16.76 -9.65
C ARG A 48 -20.74 17.89 -10.33
N LEU A 49 -21.12 18.24 -11.55
CA LEU A 49 -20.46 19.31 -12.32
C LEU A 49 -20.49 20.63 -11.53
N GLY A 50 -19.35 21.33 -11.52
CA GLY A 50 -19.18 22.58 -10.78
C GLY A 50 -18.92 22.41 -9.27
N TYR A 51 -19.00 21.18 -8.74
CA TYR A 51 -18.71 20.89 -7.34
C TYR A 51 -17.32 20.25 -7.17
N LYS A 52 -16.86 20.20 -5.93
CA LYS A 52 -15.56 19.67 -5.56
C LYS A 52 -15.50 18.14 -5.58
N LEU A 53 -14.55 17.58 -6.32
CA LEU A 53 -14.12 16.18 -6.23
C LEU A 53 -12.88 16.09 -5.33
N LYS A 54 -12.83 15.07 -4.47
CA LYS A 54 -11.69 14.81 -3.57
C LYS A 54 -11.20 13.38 -3.72
N LEU A 55 -9.92 13.22 -4.00
CA LEU A 55 -9.22 11.94 -4.00
C LEU A 55 -8.14 11.93 -2.92
N PHE A 56 -7.94 10.76 -2.30
CA PHE A 56 -7.01 10.56 -1.20
C PHE A 56 -6.18 9.30 -1.41
N CYS A 57 -4.91 9.38 -1.03
CA CYS A 57 -3.98 8.27 -1.05
C CYS A 57 -2.94 8.44 0.06
N GLU A 58 -2.66 7.38 0.80
CA GLU A 58 -1.61 7.33 1.82
C GLU A 58 -0.77 6.08 1.61
N ALA A 59 0.55 6.26 1.66
CA ALA A 59 1.50 5.18 1.51
C ALA A 59 2.60 5.26 2.56
N SER A 60 2.95 4.11 3.13
CA SER A 60 4.12 3.90 3.98
C SER A 60 5.23 3.21 3.19
N GLY A 61 6.49 3.44 3.56
CA GLY A 61 7.63 2.75 2.97
C GLY A 61 8.97 3.28 3.48
N ASN A 62 10.04 2.50 3.34
CA ASN A 62 11.38 2.94 3.70
C ASN A 62 12.38 2.62 2.57
N PRO A 63 12.85 3.62 1.81
CA PRO A 63 12.69 5.07 2.01
C PRO A 63 11.25 5.57 1.86
N ARG A 64 10.94 6.71 2.50
CA ARG A 64 9.60 7.33 2.46
C ARG A 64 9.15 7.55 1.00
N PRO A 65 7.93 7.14 0.61
CA PRO A 65 7.46 7.27 -0.76
C PRO A 65 7.07 8.71 -1.11
N ARG A 66 7.27 9.08 -2.37
CA ARG A 66 6.62 10.22 -3.03
C ARG A 66 5.31 9.75 -3.66
N ILE A 67 4.26 10.56 -3.56
CA ILE A 67 2.98 10.31 -4.24
C ILE A 67 2.82 11.27 -5.42
N VAL A 68 2.45 10.72 -6.57
CA VAL A 68 2.12 11.47 -7.80
C VAL A 68 0.74 11.05 -8.29
N TRP A 69 -0.06 12.01 -8.73
CA TRP A 69 -1.38 11.76 -9.29
C TRP A 69 -1.34 11.79 -10.82
N TYR A 70 -2.09 10.90 -11.45
CA TYR A 70 -2.28 10.86 -12.90
C TYR A 70 -3.77 10.88 -13.21
N HIS A 71 -4.13 11.47 -14.34
CA HIS A 71 -5.47 11.42 -14.92
C HIS A 71 -5.34 10.96 -16.36
N ARG A 72 -5.94 9.82 -16.71
CA ARG A 72 -5.83 9.19 -18.03
C ARG A 72 -4.37 9.05 -18.50
N GLY A 73 -3.48 8.66 -17.58
CA GLY A 73 -2.05 8.47 -17.84
C GLY A 73 -1.21 9.75 -17.91
N ILE A 74 -1.78 10.93 -17.73
CA ILE A 74 -1.06 12.21 -17.71
C ILE A 74 -0.89 12.69 -16.28
N GLU A 75 0.34 13.06 -15.90
CA GLU A 75 0.62 13.60 -14.55
C GLU A 75 -0.23 14.85 -14.28
N VAL A 76 -0.91 14.85 -13.14
CA VAL A 76 -1.74 15.96 -12.70
C VAL A 76 -0.83 16.98 -12.02
N ASN A 77 -0.61 18.10 -12.71
CA ASN A 77 0.04 19.26 -12.12
C ASN A 77 -1.00 20.16 -11.44
N PRO A 78 -0.66 20.79 -10.30
CA PRO A 78 -1.51 21.81 -9.70
C PRO A 78 -1.76 22.97 -10.66
N ASP A 79 -3.00 23.46 -10.69
CA ASP A 79 -3.44 24.59 -11.50
C ASP A 79 -4.58 25.35 -10.79
N HIS A 80 -5.32 26.20 -11.49
CA HIS A 80 -6.44 26.95 -10.91
C HIS A 80 -7.54 26.05 -10.35
N ASN A 81 -7.80 24.91 -10.99
CA ASN A 81 -8.89 24.00 -10.63
C ASN A 81 -8.39 22.78 -9.85
N ARG A 82 -7.08 22.55 -9.79
CA ARG A 82 -6.48 21.34 -9.21
C ARG A 82 -5.49 21.70 -8.11
N THR A 83 -5.83 21.30 -6.89
CA THR A 83 -4.96 21.51 -5.72
C THR A 83 -4.46 20.17 -5.20
N ILE A 84 -3.15 20.03 -5.03
CA ILE A 84 -2.51 18.84 -4.44
C ILE A 84 -1.89 19.24 -3.09
N ARG A 85 -2.25 18.51 -2.04
CA ARG A 85 -1.68 18.70 -0.69
C ARG A 85 -1.01 17.41 -0.24
N TYR A 86 0.08 17.55 0.51
CA TYR A 86 0.83 16.42 1.08
C TYR A 86 0.91 16.56 2.60
N SER A 87 0.83 15.43 3.32
CA SER A 87 1.19 15.35 4.73
C SER A 87 2.22 14.24 4.93
N ILE A 88 3.18 14.46 5.82
CA ILE A 88 4.28 13.52 6.07
C ILE A 88 4.29 13.19 7.57
N HIS A 89 4.28 11.90 7.88
CA HIS A 89 4.39 11.37 9.24
C HIS A 89 5.37 10.21 9.24
N GLY A 90 6.62 10.47 9.65
CA GLY A 90 7.69 9.45 9.64
C GLY A 90 7.99 8.93 8.23
N THR A 91 7.79 7.63 8.03
CA THR A 91 7.96 6.89 6.76
C THR A 91 6.69 6.89 5.90
N THR A 92 5.65 7.59 6.32
CA THR A 92 4.36 7.67 5.63
C THR A 92 4.17 9.02 4.97
N THR A 93 3.73 9.00 3.72
CA THR A 93 3.28 10.17 2.96
C THR A 93 1.80 9.99 2.64
N SER A 94 0.99 11.00 2.92
CA SER A 94 -0.37 11.08 2.42
C SER A 94 -0.53 12.26 1.45
N SER A 95 -1.47 12.13 0.53
CA SER A 95 -1.77 13.14 -0.48
C SER A 95 -3.27 13.25 -0.73
N HIS A 96 -3.72 14.49 -0.87
CA HIS A 96 -5.07 14.83 -1.31
C HIS A 96 -4.99 15.55 -2.65
N LEU A 97 -5.77 15.09 -3.62
CA LEU A 97 -6.06 15.81 -4.87
C LEU A 97 -7.50 16.32 -4.80
N ASP A 98 -7.63 17.64 -4.84
CA ASP A 98 -8.90 18.33 -4.95
C ASP A 98 -9.05 18.87 -6.38
N VAL A 99 -10.19 18.58 -7.03
CA VAL A 99 -10.60 19.21 -8.29
C VAL A 99 -11.82 20.08 -8.02
N ASP A 100 -11.69 21.39 -8.22
CA ASP A 100 -12.67 22.38 -7.80
C ASP A 100 -12.52 23.68 -8.63
N PRO A 101 -13.50 24.05 -9.50
CA PRO A 101 -14.71 23.31 -9.83
C PRO A 101 -14.43 22.12 -10.77
N THR A 102 -15.22 21.06 -10.65
CA THR A 102 -15.19 19.94 -11.60
C THR A 102 -15.87 20.26 -12.93
N SER A 103 -15.36 19.63 -13.99
CA SER A 103 -15.85 19.70 -15.36
C SER A 103 -16.09 18.29 -15.92
N ILE A 104 -16.71 18.20 -17.10
CA ILE A 104 -16.91 16.92 -17.82
C ILE A 104 -15.56 16.22 -18.08
N GLY A 105 -14.49 17.01 -18.25
CA GLY A 105 -13.14 16.51 -18.49
C GLY A 105 -12.55 15.71 -17.32
N ASP A 106 -13.10 15.86 -16.12
CA ASP A 106 -12.61 15.21 -14.90
C ASP A 106 -13.21 13.83 -14.65
N LYS A 107 -14.10 13.36 -15.54
CA LYS A 107 -14.51 11.94 -15.60
C LYS A 107 -13.36 11.05 -16.05
N GLY A 108 -13.23 9.83 -15.53
CA GLY A 108 -12.31 8.83 -16.04
C GLY A 108 -11.40 8.25 -14.97
N GLU A 109 -10.29 7.65 -15.41
CA GLU A 109 -9.37 6.98 -14.50
C GLU A 109 -8.33 7.97 -13.94
N TYR A 110 -8.34 8.12 -12.62
CA TYR A 110 -7.24 8.70 -11.86
C TYR A 110 -6.37 7.60 -11.25
N GLU A 111 -5.09 7.89 -11.12
CA GLU A 111 -4.14 6.98 -10.48
C GLU A 111 -3.31 7.72 -9.44
N CYS A 112 -3.20 7.15 -8.24
CA CYS A 112 -2.18 7.53 -7.27
C CYS A 112 -1.00 6.56 -7.42
N VAL A 113 0.19 7.10 -7.69
CA VAL A 113 1.43 6.32 -7.79
C VAL A 113 2.34 6.71 -6.63
N ALA A 114 2.54 5.77 -5.70
CA ALA A 114 3.49 5.91 -4.60
C ALA A 114 4.82 5.25 -4.99
N THR A 115 5.92 6.00 -4.95
CA THR A 115 7.24 5.53 -5.42
C THR A 115 8.35 5.84 -4.43
N ASN A 116 9.25 4.89 -4.23
CA ASN A 116 10.54 5.09 -3.56
C ASN A 116 11.65 4.35 -4.32
N SER A 117 12.88 4.35 -3.80
CA SER A 117 14.02 3.69 -4.46
C SER A 117 13.97 2.15 -4.46
N LYS A 118 12.98 1.54 -3.80
CA LYS A 118 12.79 0.09 -3.72
C LYS A 118 11.66 -0.40 -4.63
N GLY A 119 10.76 0.49 -5.04
CA GLY A 119 9.73 0.19 -6.03
C GLY A 119 8.60 1.22 -6.05
N SER A 120 7.48 0.81 -6.63
CA SER A 120 6.28 1.63 -6.75
C SER A 120 5.02 0.80 -6.52
N GLN A 121 3.97 1.45 -6.02
CA GLN A 121 2.61 0.89 -5.99
C GLN A 121 1.61 1.89 -6.55
N VAL A 122 0.58 1.38 -7.21
CA VAL A 122 -0.45 2.15 -7.90
C VAL A 122 -1.82 1.85 -7.33
N LYS A 123 -2.63 2.88 -7.11
CA LYS A 123 -4.07 2.76 -6.82
C LYS A 123 -4.86 3.52 -7.87
N LYS A 124 -5.84 2.85 -8.48
CA LYS A 124 -6.73 3.41 -9.50
C LYS A 124 -8.06 3.85 -8.89
N PHE A 125 -8.63 4.91 -9.45
CA PHE A 125 -9.93 5.46 -9.11
C PHE A 125 -10.69 5.78 -10.39
N LEU A 126 -11.92 5.28 -10.53
CA LEU A 126 -12.86 5.62 -11.58
C LEU A 126 -13.74 6.77 -11.11
N THR A 127 -13.64 7.91 -11.78
CA THR A 127 -14.50 9.08 -11.52
C THR A 127 -15.61 9.18 -12.55
N GLU A 128 -16.84 9.41 -12.10
CA GLU A 128 -18.01 9.56 -12.96
C GLU A 128 -18.83 10.78 -12.51
N TYR A 129 -19.45 11.50 -13.43
CA TYR A 129 -20.36 12.59 -13.05
C TYR A 129 -21.81 12.10 -13.01
N GLN A 130 -22.55 12.58 -12.03
CA GLN A 130 -24.00 12.40 -11.94
C GLN A 130 -24.71 13.61 -12.53
N TYR A 131 -25.84 13.37 -13.20
CA TYR A 131 -26.71 14.39 -13.77
C TYR A 131 -27.52 15.12 -12.68
#